data_AF-A0A537YZ67-F1
#
_entry.id   AF-A0A537YZ67-F1
#
_cell.length_a   1.000
_cell.length_b   1.000
_cell.length_c   1.000
_cell.angle_alpha   90.00
_cell.angle_beta   90.00
_cell.angle_gamma   90.00
#
_symmetry.space_group_name_H-M   'P 1'
#
loop_
_entity.id
_entity.type
_entity.pdbx_description
1 polymer ?
#
loop_
_entity_poly.entity_id
_entity_poly.type
_entity_poly.pdbx_seq_one_letter_code
_entity_poly.pdbx_strand_id
1 'polypeptide(L)'
;MKLYFAVLNKFGASNVDKTNIGGLAMFEAVAGLSVATQDLKGDVTPAAIAAAAKSMPWSILPGSGGTHIRCTNKADPTQPAVCTNALLSATLNAQGKATKYTPVGDAQIAG
;
A
#
# COMPACT_ATOMS: atom_id res chain seq x y z
N MET A 1 0.39 2.08 -9.45
CA MET A 1 -0.07 1.12 -10.50
C MET A 1 1.03 0.55 -11.40
N LYS A 2 2.08 1.29 -11.82
CA LYS A 2 3.09 0.77 -12.77
C LYS A 2 3.70 -0.58 -12.37
N LEU A 3 4.05 -0.74 -11.09
CA LEU A 3 4.60 -1.99 -10.57
C LEU A 3 3.60 -3.15 -10.63
N TYR A 4 2.36 -2.94 -10.20
CA TYR A 4 1.29 -3.95 -10.28
C TYR A 4 1.07 -4.43 -11.72
N PHE A 5 1.01 -3.52 -12.69
CA PHE A 5 0.87 -3.88 -14.10
C PHE A 5 2.09 -4.64 -14.62
N ALA A 6 3.31 -4.25 -14.23
CA ALA A 6 4.52 -4.97 -14.61
C ALA A 6 4.54 -6.41 -14.09
N VAL A 7 4.12 -6.63 -12.84
CA VAL A 7 3.99 -7.97 -12.24
C VAL A 7 2.96 -8.80 -13.00
N LEU A 8 1.77 -8.26 -13.28
CA LEU A 8 0.75 -8.98 -14.05
C LEU A 8 1.17 -9.24 -15.50
N ASN A 9 1.91 -8.34 -16.13
CA ASN A 9 2.45 -8.56 -17.47
C ASN A 9 3.47 -9.71 -17.51
N LYS A 10 4.23 -9.91 -16.43
CA LYS A 10 5.28 -10.93 -16.37
C LYS A 10 4.79 -12.28 -15.87
N PHE A 11 3.87 -12.29 -14.89
CA PHE A 11 3.50 -13.49 -14.14
C PHE A 11 2.00 -13.79 -14.17
N GLY A 12 1.16 -12.84 -14.59
CA GLY A 12 -0.29 -13.01 -14.59
C GLY A 12 -0.78 -13.89 -15.75
N ALA A 13 -1.92 -14.55 -15.56
CA ALA A 13 -2.62 -15.17 -16.66
C ALA A 13 -3.09 -14.12 -17.69
N SER A 14 -3.18 -14.51 -18.97
CA SER A 14 -3.50 -13.59 -20.07
C SER A 14 -4.86 -12.91 -19.95
N ASN A 15 -5.78 -13.50 -19.19
CA ASN A 15 -7.15 -13.03 -18.99
C ASN A 15 -7.38 -12.30 -17.66
N VAL A 16 -6.33 -11.95 -16.91
CA VAL A 16 -6.49 -11.15 -15.68
C VAL A 16 -6.88 -9.72 -16.03
N ASP A 17 -8.01 -9.26 -15.48
CA ASP A 17 -8.41 -7.86 -15.53
C ASP A 17 -7.51 -7.01 -14.61
N LYS A 18 -6.57 -6.31 -15.23
CA LYS A 18 -5.61 -5.42 -14.55
C LYS A 18 -6.27 -4.16 -13.98
N THR A 19 -7.49 -3.84 -14.39
CA THR A 19 -8.22 -2.66 -13.91
C THR A 19 -9.07 -2.94 -12.68
N ASN A 20 -9.19 -4.22 -12.29
CA ASN A 20 -9.89 -4.61 -11.08
C ASN A 20 -9.16 -4.08 -9.84
N ILE A 21 -9.85 -3.22 -9.07
CA ILE A 21 -9.31 -2.59 -7.87
C ILE A 21 -9.02 -3.58 -6.74
N GLY A 22 -9.78 -4.67 -6.64
CA GLY A 22 -9.56 -5.71 -5.64
C GLY A 22 -8.21 -6.42 -5.83
N GLY A 23 -7.80 -6.63 -7.09
CA GLY A 23 -6.48 -7.17 -7.40
C GLY A 23 -5.34 -6.22 -6.99
N LEU A 24 -5.50 -4.92 -7.22
CA LEU A 24 -4.54 -3.91 -6.77
C LEU A 24 -4.48 -3.84 -5.24
N ALA A 25 -5.62 -3.85 -4.56
CA ALA A 25 -5.70 -3.79 -3.11
C ALA A 25 -4.99 -5.00 -2.45
N MET A 26 -5.19 -6.20 -2.99
CA MET A 26 -4.48 -7.39 -2.51
C MET A 26 -2.97 -7.33 -2.77
N PHE A 27 -2.56 -6.81 -3.94
CA PHE A 27 -1.14 -6.59 -4.23
C PHE A 27 -0.51 -5.63 -3.21
N GLU A 28 -1.18 -4.51 -2.93
CA GLU A 28 -0.71 -3.51 -1.95
C GLU A 28 -0.67 -4.07 -0.53
N ALA A 29 -1.65 -4.89 -0.12
CA ALA A 29 -1.65 -5.52 1.20
C ALA A 29 -0.43 -6.43 1.40
N VAL A 30 -0.13 -7.29 0.42
CA VAL A 30 1.03 -8.19 0.48
C VAL A 30 2.34 -7.42 0.37
N ALA A 31 2.41 -6.42 -0.51
CA ALA A 31 3.59 -5.56 -0.64
C ALA A 31 3.86 -4.75 0.64
N GLY A 32 2.82 -4.21 1.27
CA GLY A 32 2.90 -3.50 2.53
C GLY A 32 3.39 -4.39 3.67
N LEU A 33 2.89 -5.63 3.76
CA LEU A 33 3.40 -6.62 4.70
C LEU A 33 4.89 -6.91 4.45
N SER A 34 5.29 -7.10 3.19
CA SER A 34 6.69 -7.33 2.83
C SER A 34 7.61 -6.17 3.24
N VAL A 35 7.17 -4.93 3.08
CA VAL A 35 7.93 -3.75 3.52
C VAL A 35 8.01 -3.69 5.04
N ALA A 36 6.90 -3.95 5.73
CA ALA A 36 6.82 -3.93 7.19
C ALA A 36 7.70 -4.99 7.88
N THR A 37 8.01 -6.09 7.19
CA THR A 37 8.79 -7.21 7.73
C THR A 37 10.17 -7.39 7.07
N GLN A 38 10.58 -6.50 6.16
CA GLN A 38 11.82 -6.66 5.37
C GLN A 38 13.09 -6.82 6.22
N ASP A 39 13.10 -6.20 7.41
CA ASP A 39 14.24 -6.21 8.34
C ASP A 39 14.05 -7.21 9.50
N LEU A 40 12.94 -7.97 9.51
CA LEU A 40 12.69 -8.98 10.53
C LEU A 40 13.71 -10.11 10.42
N LYS A 41 14.36 -10.43 11.54
CA LYS A 41 15.33 -11.53 11.66
C LYS A 41 14.91 -12.46 12.80
N GLY A 42 15.25 -13.74 12.68
CA GLY A 42 14.90 -14.75 13.67
C GLY A 42 13.48 -15.29 13.49
N ASP A 43 12.82 -15.63 14.60
CA ASP A 43 11.54 -16.33 14.58
C ASP A 43 10.39 -15.47 14.02
N VAL A 44 9.66 -16.04 13.06
CA VAL A 44 8.51 -15.40 12.43
C VAL A 44 7.23 -15.78 13.17
N THR A 45 6.94 -15.03 14.24
CA THR A 45 5.69 -15.17 15.02
C THR A 45 4.76 -13.98 14.75
N PRO A 46 3.44 -14.09 15.01
CA PRO A 46 2.52 -12.96 14.91
C PRO A 46 2.95 -11.74 15.73
N ALA A 47 3.50 -11.97 16.93
CA ALA A 47 4.02 -10.91 17.80
C ALA A 47 5.26 -10.23 17.18
N ALA A 48 6.18 -11.01 16.61
CA ALA A 48 7.36 -10.48 15.94
C ALA A 48 7.01 -9.65 14.68
N ILE A 49 6.05 -10.13 13.88
CA ILE A 49 5.54 -9.38 12.71
C ILE A 49 4.89 -8.06 13.16
N ALA A 50 4.05 -8.09 14.19
CA ALA A 50 3.41 -6.89 14.70
C ALA A 50 4.43 -5.89 15.27
N ALA A 51 5.49 -6.37 15.93
CA ALA A 51 6.58 -5.53 16.40
C ALA A 51 7.35 -4.90 15.24
N ALA A 52 7.73 -5.69 14.22
CA ALA A 52 8.42 -5.19 13.03
C ALA A 52 7.59 -4.11 12.30
N ALA A 53 6.28 -4.37 12.09
CA ALA A 53 5.39 -3.40 11.48
C ALA A 53 5.29 -2.11 12.29
N LYS A 54 5.21 -2.19 13.62
CA LYS A 54 5.17 -1.00 14.50
C LYS A 54 6.46 -0.20 14.50
N SER A 55 7.59 -0.86 14.32
CA SER A 55 8.91 -0.22 14.26
C SER A 55 9.32 0.22 12.86
N MET A 56 8.50 -0.06 11.83
CA MET A 56 8.87 0.25 10.46
C MET A 56 9.08 1.75 10.23
N PRO A 57 10.03 2.14 9.36
CA PRO A 57 10.21 3.52 8.95
C PRO A 57 9.07 3.99 8.03
N TRP A 58 8.97 5.30 7.84
CA TRP A 58 8.12 5.90 6.80
C TRP A 58 8.60 5.45 5.42
N SER A 59 7.86 4.56 4.77
CA SER A 59 8.33 3.82 3.60
C SER A 59 7.33 3.88 2.47
N ILE A 60 7.78 3.86 1.21
CA ILE A 60 6.89 3.80 0.05
C ILE A 60 6.08 2.50 0.08
N LEU A 61 4.76 2.60 -0.15
CA LEU A 61 3.89 1.45 -0.39
C LEU A 61 3.97 1.04 -1.87
N PRO A 62 4.50 -0.15 -2.20
CA PRO A 62 4.58 -0.56 -3.59
C PRO A 62 3.19 -0.75 -4.18
N GLY A 63 2.95 -0.16 -5.36
CA GLY A 63 1.64 -0.23 -6.03
C GLY A 63 0.80 1.03 -5.90
N SER A 64 0.98 1.82 -4.83
CA SER A 64 0.09 2.92 -4.45
C SER A 64 0.15 4.19 -5.32
N GLY A 65 1.12 4.26 -6.23
CA GLY A 65 1.38 5.48 -7.00
C GLY A 65 2.31 6.47 -6.28
N GLY A 66 3.04 6.01 -5.27
CA GLY A 66 4.10 6.76 -4.60
C GLY A 66 3.73 7.26 -3.20
N THR A 67 2.60 6.82 -2.64
CA THR A 67 2.26 7.07 -1.24
C THR A 67 3.12 6.23 -0.31
N HIS A 68 3.14 6.63 0.96
CA HIS A 68 3.89 5.95 2.00
C HIS A 68 2.99 5.24 3.02
N ILE A 69 3.62 4.36 3.79
CA ILE A 69 3.06 3.57 4.87
C ILE A 69 3.96 3.64 6.11
N ARG A 70 3.31 3.58 7.27
CA ARG A 70 3.92 3.34 8.57
C ARG A 70 2.87 2.90 9.59
N CYS A 71 3.07 1.71 10.17
CA CYS A 71 2.08 1.08 11.05
C CYS A 71 2.29 1.42 12.54
N THR A 72 2.20 2.68 12.98
CA THR A 72 2.42 3.06 14.39
C THR A 72 1.15 3.22 15.22
N ASN A 73 -0.02 2.81 14.69
CA ASN A 73 -1.36 3.09 15.24
C ASN A 73 -1.72 4.59 15.27
N LYS A 74 -0.97 5.44 14.58
CA LYS A 74 -1.12 6.91 14.61
C LYS A 74 -1.66 7.49 13.30
N ALA A 75 -1.93 6.66 12.30
CA ALA A 75 -2.45 7.11 11.01
C ALA A 75 -3.90 7.62 11.12
N ASP A 76 -4.73 6.88 11.84
CA ASP A 76 -6.13 7.20 12.12
C ASP A 76 -6.44 6.83 13.59
N PRO A 77 -6.82 7.81 14.43
CA PRO A 77 -7.09 7.56 15.85
C PRO A 77 -8.30 6.66 16.10
N THR A 78 -9.22 6.55 15.13
CA THR A 78 -10.41 5.69 15.21
C THR A 78 -10.16 4.28 14.69
N GLN A 79 -9.08 4.08 13.93
CA GLN A 79 -8.73 2.80 13.30
C GLN A 79 -7.24 2.47 13.52
N PRO A 80 -6.87 1.88 14.66
CA PRO A 80 -5.47 1.62 15.02
C PRO A 80 -4.71 0.71 14.02
N ALA A 81 -5.43 -0.08 13.23
CA ALA A 81 -4.84 -0.95 12.21
C ALA A 81 -4.47 -0.21 10.91
N VAL A 82 -4.91 1.04 10.73
CA VAL A 82 -4.57 1.83 9.55
C VAL A 82 -3.10 2.23 9.62
N CYS A 83 -2.38 1.94 8.54
CA CYS A 83 -0.95 2.23 8.40
C CYS A 83 -0.64 3.36 7.42
N THR A 84 -1.65 3.97 6.80
CA THR A 84 -1.45 5.10 5.88
C THR A 84 -2.59 6.08 6.05
N ASN A 85 -2.25 7.37 6.04
CA ASN A 85 -3.18 8.49 5.96
C ASN A 85 -3.31 9.00 4.51
N ALA A 86 -2.63 8.36 3.57
CA ALA A 86 -2.63 8.74 2.17
C ALA A 86 -3.83 8.15 1.43
N LEU A 87 -4.38 8.92 0.52
CA LEU A 87 -5.40 8.49 -0.45
C LEU A 87 -4.93 8.82 -1.86
N LEU A 88 -5.43 8.07 -2.83
CA LEU A 88 -5.22 8.39 -4.24
C LEU A 88 -6.47 9.06 -4.80
N SER A 89 -6.40 10.38 -5.00
CA SER A 89 -7.52 11.15 -5.56
C SER A 89 -7.50 11.11 -7.09
N ALA A 90 -8.65 10.83 -7.70
CA ALA A 90 -8.81 10.75 -9.15
C ALA A 90 -9.47 12.03 -9.69
N THR A 91 -8.90 12.63 -10.73
CA THR A 91 -9.59 13.64 -11.55
C THR A 91 -10.41 12.91 -12.61
N LEU A 92 -11.72 13.17 -12.64
CA LEU A 92 -12.63 12.57 -13.62
C LEU A 92 -12.84 13.54 -14.80
N ASN A 93 -12.97 13.00 -16.01
CA ASN A 93 -13.43 13.77 -17.17
C ASN A 93 -14.97 13.88 -17.21
N ALA A 94 -15.51 14.53 -18.24
CA ALA A 94 -16.95 14.71 -18.43
C ALA A 94 -17.74 13.40 -18.53
N GLN A 95 -17.08 12.28 -18.83
CA GLN A 95 -17.66 10.94 -18.93
C GLN A 95 -17.49 10.14 -17.63
N GLY A 96 -16.99 10.75 -16.55
CA GLY A 96 -16.76 10.08 -15.27
C GLY A 96 -15.55 9.14 -15.26
N LYS A 97 -14.67 9.19 -16.27
CA LYS A 97 -13.46 8.36 -16.33
C LYS A 97 -12.27 9.08 -15.70
N ALA A 98 -11.50 8.36 -14.88
CA ALA A 98 -10.28 8.89 -14.29
C ALA A 98 -9.23 9.20 -15.36
N THR A 99 -8.68 10.41 -15.32
CA THR A 99 -7.63 10.88 -16.24
C THR A 99 -6.29 11.12 -15.55
N LYS A 100 -6.32 11.40 -14.24
CA LYS A 100 -5.14 11.63 -13.41
C LYS A 100 -5.40 11.13 -12.00
N TYR A 101 -4.36 10.57 -11.38
CA TYR A 101 -4.35 10.20 -9.98
C TYR A 101 -3.29 11.01 -9.24
N THR A 102 -3.63 11.53 -8.07
CA THR A 102 -2.72 12.34 -7.25
C THR A 102 -2.79 11.88 -5.79
N PRO A 103 -1.64 11.61 -5.14
CA PRO A 103 -1.58 11.41 -3.70
C PRO A 103 -2.14 12.62 -2.94
N VAL A 104 -2.95 12.36 -1.92
CA VAL A 104 -3.43 13.36 -0.96
C VAL A 104 -3.26 12.80 0.45
N GLY A 105 -2.95 13.65 1.44
CA GLY A 105 -2.83 13.22 2.84
C GLY A 105 -1.58 12.40 3.18
N ASP A 106 -0.60 12.30 2.26
CA ASP A 106 0.65 11.53 2.44
C ASP A 106 1.68 12.24 3.35
N ALA A 107 1.22 12.78 4.46
CA ALA A 107 2.06 13.42 5.46
C ALA A 107 2.67 12.36 6.37
N GLN A 108 3.95 12.53 6.71
CA GLN A 108 4.70 11.57 7.51
C GLN A 108 4.00 11.26 8.84
N ILE A 109 3.64 9.99 9.02
CA ILE A 109 3.07 9.49 10.28
C ILE A 109 4.16 9.43 11.34
N ALA A 110 3.84 9.92 12.55
CA ALA A 110 4.75 9.96 13.69
C ALA A 110 5.23 8.55 14.10
N GLY A 111 6.48 8.50 14.59
CA GLY A 111 7.12 7.29 15.11
C GLY A 111 6.65 6.91 16.50
#